data_AF-A0A3D3XY26-F1
#
_entry.id   AF-A0A3D3XY26-F1
#
_cell.length_a   1.000
_cell.length_b   1.000
_cell.length_c   1.000
_cell.angle_alpha   90.00
_cell.angle_beta   90.00
_cell.angle_gamma   90.00
#
_symmetry.space_group_name_H-M   'P 1'
#
loop_
_entity.id
_entity.type
_entity.pdbx_description
1 polymer ?
#
loop_
_entity_poly.entity_id
_entity_poly.type
_entity_poly.pdbx_seq_one_letter_code
_entity_poly.pdbx_strand_id
1 'polypeptide(L)'
;KVDRVSFLDAMGWNMPHTVRETITAIRDKYPDVETYHMHLHNTRGATIASYYEALLLGATEFDTSLGGMGGCPYCGNGRAAGHVPTEDFVNLCHELGVETGYDLDKVIEAACVAEEVVGHALRGHVSKAGPLPRDEACYPNDMPFVETFEEAAHFRNGPGVYEGQISPWREGDALSRPSSA
;
A
#
# COMPACT_ATOMS: atom_id res chain seq x y z
N LYS A 1 -4.68 -12.44 33.72
CA LYS A 1 -3.57 -12.68 32.77
C LYS A 1 -3.73 -11.66 31.64
N VAL A 2 -2.65 -11.03 31.17
CA VAL A 2 -2.69 -10.14 30.00
C VAL A 2 -1.94 -10.87 28.89
N ASP A 3 -2.62 -11.17 27.80
CA ASP A 3 -2.12 -11.94 26.65
C ASP A 3 -2.07 -11.12 25.35
N ARG A 4 -2.66 -9.93 25.36
CA ARG A 4 -2.77 -9.01 24.22
C ARG A 4 -2.43 -7.59 24.61
N VAL A 5 -1.75 -6.87 23.73
CA VAL A 5 -1.49 -5.43 23.84
C VAL A 5 -1.81 -4.72 22.52
N SER A 6 -2.48 -3.58 22.61
CA SER A 6 -2.80 -2.70 21.47
C SER A 6 -1.99 -1.42 21.53
N PHE A 7 -1.37 -1.08 20.41
CA PHE A 7 -0.65 0.17 20.18
C PHE A 7 -1.61 1.15 19.52
N LEU A 8 -1.88 2.27 20.17
CA LEU A 8 -2.80 3.31 19.68
C LEU A 8 -2.02 4.61 19.48
N ASP A 9 -1.74 4.97 18.24
CA ASP A 9 -1.06 6.22 17.88
C ASP A 9 -1.96 7.10 17.02
N ALA A 10 -2.83 7.85 17.67
CA ALA A 10 -3.70 8.82 17.02
C ALA A 10 -2.92 9.99 16.41
N MET A 11 -1.69 10.26 16.87
CA MET A 11 -0.90 11.44 16.49
C MET A 11 0.01 11.19 15.27
N GLY A 12 0.23 9.92 14.91
CA GLY A 12 1.19 9.52 13.89
C GLY A 12 2.61 9.90 14.28
N TRP A 13 2.99 9.65 15.53
CA TRP A 13 4.34 9.86 16.09
C TRP A 13 5.19 8.60 16.15
N ASN A 14 4.61 7.45 15.84
CA ASN A 14 5.33 6.20 15.73
C ASN A 14 6.53 6.32 14.77
N MET A 15 7.62 5.66 15.17
CA MET A 15 8.78 5.42 14.32
C MET A 15 9.18 3.94 14.45
N PRO A 16 9.77 3.31 13.42
CA PRO A 16 10.06 1.88 13.45
C PRO A 16 10.89 1.45 14.67
N HIS A 17 11.96 2.18 14.98
CA HIS A 17 12.81 1.88 16.15
C HIS A 17 12.03 1.96 17.48
N THR A 18 11.14 2.95 17.65
CA THR A 18 10.32 3.07 18.87
C THR A 18 9.31 1.94 19.01
N VAL A 19 8.74 1.45 17.89
CA VAL A 19 7.86 0.28 17.90
C VAL A 19 8.63 -0.96 18.33
N ARG A 20 9.84 -1.18 17.78
CA ARG A 20 10.73 -2.28 18.19
C ARG A 20 11.04 -2.24 19.67
N GLU A 21 11.53 -1.10 20.15
CA GLU A 21 11.91 -0.90 21.56
C GLU A 21 10.74 -1.19 22.48
N THR A 22 9.54 -0.72 22.12
CA THR A 22 8.33 -0.90 22.93
C THR A 22 7.86 -2.35 22.94
N ILE A 23 7.79 -3.03 21.79
CA ILE A 23 7.41 -4.45 21.72
C ILE A 23 8.39 -5.31 22.50
N THR A 24 9.70 -5.05 22.36
CA THR A 24 10.74 -5.80 23.07
C THR A 24 10.63 -5.61 24.59
N ALA A 25 10.46 -4.37 25.05
CA ALA A 25 10.30 -4.08 26.47
C ALA A 25 9.02 -4.70 27.07
N ILE A 26 7.92 -4.73 26.32
CA ILE A 26 6.69 -5.40 26.74
C ILE A 26 6.92 -6.90 26.85
N ARG A 27 7.55 -7.54 25.85
CA ARG A 27 7.84 -8.97 25.84
C ARG A 27 8.71 -9.39 27.02
N ASP A 28 9.75 -8.62 27.32
CA ASP A 28 10.68 -8.90 28.42
C ASP A 28 9.97 -8.81 29.79
N LYS A 29 9.05 -7.85 29.94
CA LYS A 29 8.34 -7.62 31.20
C LYS A 29 7.08 -8.48 31.36
N TYR A 30 6.42 -8.82 30.26
CA TYR A 30 5.15 -9.53 30.19
C TYR A 30 5.24 -10.67 29.17
N PRO A 31 5.96 -11.77 29.49
CA PRO A 31 6.22 -12.86 28.55
C PRO A 31 4.96 -13.63 28.13
N ASP A 32 3.86 -13.47 28.87
CA ASP A 32 2.55 -14.03 28.53
C ASP A 32 1.83 -13.28 27.40
N VAL A 33 2.34 -12.13 26.95
CA VAL A 33 1.76 -11.36 25.83
C VAL A 33 2.22 -11.94 24.50
N GLU A 34 1.28 -12.58 23.82
CA GLU A 34 1.52 -13.25 22.54
C GLU A 34 0.93 -12.45 21.37
N THR A 35 -0.08 -11.62 21.60
CA THR A 35 -0.74 -10.83 20.55
C THR A 35 -0.40 -9.34 20.64
N TYR A 36 0.08 -8.79 19.53
CA TYR A 36 0.36 -7.36 19.37
C TYR A 36 -0.51 -6.80 18.25
N HIS A 37 -1.34 -5.81 18.60
CA HIS A 37 -2.20 -5.09 17.68
C HIS A 37 -1.66 -3.69 17.39
N MET A 38 -1.61 -3.30 16.12
CA MET A 38 -1.08 -2.03 15.65
C MET A 38 -2.20 -1.15 15.06
N HIS A 39 -2.57 -0.10 15.79
CA HIS A 39 -3.40 0.99 15.29
C HIS A 39 -2.58 2.26 15.28
N LEU A 40 -1.88 2.49 14.18
CA LEU A 40 -0.95 3.61 14.04
C LEU A 40 -1.39 4.52 12.89
N HIS A 41 -1.55 5.81 13.15
CA HIS A 41 -1.84 6.77 12.09
C HIS A 41 -0.59 7.06 11.25
N ASN A 42 -0.77 7.30 9.95
CA ASN A 42 0.30 7.54 8.99
C ASN A 42 0.55 9.04 8.71
N THR A 43 0.31 9.89 9.72
CA THR A 43 0.39 11.36 9.59
C THR A 43 1.75 11.87 9.07
N ARG A 44 2.84 11.13 9.33
CA ARG A 44 4.22 11.48 8.93
C ARG A 44 4.82 10.54 7.88
N GLY A 45 4.03 9.62 7.32
CA GLY A 45 4.50 8.67 6.30
C GLY A 45 5.39 7.54 6.80
N ALA A 46 5.69 7.47 8.11
CA ALA A 46 6.60 6.48 8.69
C ALA A 46 5.92 5.14 9.00
N THR A 47 4.59 5.07 8.98
CA THR A 47 3.86 3.97 9.62
C THR A 47 3.96 2.67 8.87
N ILE A 48 4.08 2.68 7.53
CA ILE A 48 4.31 1.43 6.77
C ILE A 48 5.62 0.76 7.19
N ALA A 49 6.67 1.54 7.48
CA ALA A 49 7.93 1.02 8.00
C ALA A 49 7.78 0.53 9.45
N SER A 50 6.96 1.20 10.25
CA SER A 50 6.63 0.74 11.61
C SER A 50 5.84 -0.57 11.61
N TYR A 51 4.91 -0.74 10.66
CA TYR A 51 4.17 -1.99 10.47
C TYR A 51 5.09 -3.11 10.00
N TYR A 52 5.99 -2.84 9.05
CA TYR A 52 7.04 -3.78 8.65
C TYR A 52 7.88 -4.24 9.86
N GLU A 53 8.30 -3.30 10.71
CA GLU A 53 9.05 -3.62 11.92
C GLU A 53 8.24 -4.45 12.93
N ALA A 54 6.97 -4.11 13.13
CA ALA A 54 6.06 -4.90 13.98
C ALA A 54 5.83 -6.32 13.42
N LEU A 55 5.70 -6.49 12.10
CA LEU A 55 5.62 -7.79 11.43
C LEU A 55 6.85 -8.66 11.73
N LEU A 56 8.06 -8.09 11.62
CA LEU A 56 9.30 -8.81 11.94
C LEU A 56 9.37 -9.27 13.41
N LEU A 57 8.66 -8.58 14.30
CA LEU A 57 8.57 -8.91 15.71
C LEU A 57 7.38 -9.82 16.04
N GLY A 58 6.60 -10.25 15.05
CA GLY A 58 5.48 -11.19 15.23
C GLY A 58 4.15 -10.54 15.61
N ALA A 59 3.96 -9.24 15.37
CA ALA A 59 2.62 -8.66 15.40
C ALA A 59 1.78 -9.21 14.25
N THR A 60 0.50 -9.48 14.51
CA THR A 60 -0.41 -10.15 13.57
C THR A 60 -1.71 -9.40 13.32
N GLU A 61 -1.98 -8.33 14.07
CA GLU A 61 -3.19 -7.52 13.93
C GLU A 61 -2.82 -6.08 13.61
N PHE A 62 -3.34 -5.55 12.51
CA PHE A 62 -3.01 -4.21 12.01
C PHE A 62 -4.26 -3.52 11.49
N ASP A 63 -4.50 -2.29 11.96
CA ASP A 63 -5.56 -1.45 11.44
C ASP A 63 -5.05 -0.61 10.26
N THR A 64 -5.84 -0.57 9.19
CA THR A 64 -5.59 0.24 7.98
C THR A 64 -6.90 0.88 7.54
N SER A 65 -6.85 1.71 6.49
CA SER A 65 -8.06 2.25 5.87
C SER A 65 -7.91 2.30 4.36
N LEU A 66 -8.98 2.03 3.61
CA LEU A 66 -8.97 2.07 2.15
C LEU A 66 -8.46 3.43 1.64
N GLY A 67 -7.48 3.43 0.74
CA GLY A 67 -6.85 4.66 0.24
C GLY A 67 -6.15 5.51 1.33
N GLY A 68 -6.00 5.00 2.55
CA GLY A 68 -5.43 5.71 3.69
C GLY A 68 -6.36 6.75 4.29
N MET A 69 -7.67 6.63 4.06
CA MET A 69 -8.67 7.58 4.52
C MET A 69 -8.78 7.68 6.06
N GLY A 70 -9.56 8.66 6.51
CA GLY A 70 -9.68 9.01 7.92
C GLY A 70 -8.62 10.01 8.38
N GLY A 71 -8.53 10.21 9.69
CA GLY A 71 -7.59 11.16 10.28
C GLY A 71 -7.98 11.54 11.70
N CYS A 72 -7.01 12.06 12.44
CA CYS A 72 -7.24 12.59 13.79
C CYS A 72 -7.46 14.10 13.72
N PRO A 73 -8.54 14.65 14.30
CA PRO A 73 -8.81 16.09 14.29
C PRO A 73 -7.74 16.90 15.05
N TYR A 74 -6.93 16.24 15.87
CA TYR A 74 -5.87 16.85 16.67
C TYR A 74 -4.48 16.82 15.99
N CYS A 75 -4.35 16.20 14.81
CA CYS A 75 -3.08 16.03 14.09
C CYS A 75 -2.72 17.22 13.17
N GLY A 76 -2.10 18.27 13.73
CA GLY A 76 -1.48 19.34 12.94
C GLY A 76 -2.42 20.01 11.93
N ASN A 77 -1.93 20.36 10.73
CA ASN A 77 -2.73 21.06 9.72
C ASN A 77 -3.85 20.20 9.07
N GLY A 78 -4.10 18.98 9.55
CA GLY A 78 -5.14 18.06 9.07
C GLY A 78 -4.93 17.51 7.66
N ARG A 79 -4.04 18.09 6.85
CA ARG A 79 -3.86 17.76 5.43
C ARG A 79 -3.15 16.43 5.20
N ALA A 80 -2.42 15.94 6.20
CA ALA A 80 -1.65 14.71 6.15
C ALA A 80 -2.17 13.63 7.13
N ALA A 81 -3.17 13.93 7.96
CA ALA A 81 -3.77 12.92 8.83
C ALA A 81 -4.40 11.80 8.00
N GLY A 82 -4.30 10.55 8.46
CA GLY A 82 -4.79 9.37 7.75
C GLY A 82 -4.17 8.09 8.29
N HIS A 83 -4.57 6.96 7.71
CA HIS A 83 -4.03 5.64 8.01
C HIS A 83 -3.04 5.19 6.94
N VAL A 84 -2.35 4.07 7.19
CA VAL A 84 -1.71 3.32 6.10
C VAL A 84 -2.82 2.85 5.15
N PRO A 85 -2.72 3.10 3.83
CA PRO A 85 -3.67 2.57 2.86
C PRO A 85 -3.72 1.05 2.93
N THR A 86 -4.92 0.47 3.01
CA THR A 86 -5.10 -0.98 3.10
C THR A 86 -4.42 -1.70 1.94
N GLU A 87 -4.59 -1.21 0.71
CA GLU A 87 -3.98 -1.75 -0.50
C GLU A 87 -2.44 -1.73 -0.45
N ASP A 88 -1.85 -0.69 0.14
CA ASP A 88 -0.39 -0.57 0.26
C ASP A 88 0.17 -1.62 1.24
N PHE A 89 -0.54 -1.85 2.34
CA PHE A 89 -0.13 -2.85 3.33
C PHE A 89 -0.40 -4.28 2.88
N VAL A 90 -1.53 -4.54 2.22
CA VAL A 90 -1.82 -5.86 1.62
C VAL A 90 -0.77 -6.20 0.58
N ASN A 91 -0.41 -5.27 -0.30
CA ASN A 91 0.68 -5.45 -1.27
C ASN A 91 2.01 -5.79 -0.57
N LEU A 92 2.40 -5.04 0.46
CA LEU A 92 3.62 -5.35 1.23
C LEU A 92 3.57 -6.77 1.82
N CYS A 93 2.46 -7.16 2.44
CA CYS A 93 2.29 -8.49 3.00
C CYS A 93 2.39 -9.59 1.93
N HIS A 94 1.73 -9.42 0.79
CA HIS A 94 1.81 -10.36 -0.33
C HIS A 94 3.25 -10.51 -0.85
N GLU A 95 3.99 -9.41 -1.00
CA GLU A 95 5.40 -9.44 -1.41
C GLU A 95 6.32 -10.11 -0.38
N LEU A 96 5.97 -10.03 0.90
CA LEU A 96 6.66 -10.74 1.98
C LEU A 96 6.23 -12.21 2.12
N GLY A 97 5.25 -12.67 1.34
CA GLY A 97 4.67 -14.02 1.46
C GLY A 97 3.79 -14.21 2.70
N VAL A 98 3.31 -13.11 3.30
CA VAL A 98 2.37 -13.13 4.43
C VAL A 98 0.94 -13.30 3.90
N GLU A 99 0.26 -14.33 4.37
CA GLU A 99 -1.15 -14.57 4.04
C GLU A 99 -2.04 -13.54 4.74
N THR A 100 -2.83 -12.80 3.96
CA THR A 100 -3.75 -11.77 4.47
C THR A 100 -5.22 -12.13 4.30
N GLY A 101 -5.53 -13.12 3.45
CA GLY A 101 -6.91 -13.45 3.04
C GLY A 101 -7.55 -12.43 2.10
N TYR A 102 -6.84 -11.36 1.71
CA TYR A 102 -7.32 -10.34 0.79
C TYR A 102 -6.86 -10.60 -0.66
N ASP A 103 -7.76 -10.30 -1.58
CA ASP A 103 -7.51 -10.21 -3.02
C ASP A 103 -7.11 -8.76 -3.34
N LEU A 104 -5.84 -8.55 -3.76
CA LEU A 104 -5.29 -7.21 -3.94
C LEU A 104 -6.06 -6.40 -4.99
N ASP A 105 -6.48 -7.01 -6.09
CA ASP A 105 -7.20 -6.33 -7.17
C ASP A 105 -8.56 -5.83 -6.68
N LYS A 106 -9.27 -6.65 -5.89
CA LYS A 106 -10.54 -6.23 -5.27
C LYS A 106 -10.35 -5.12 -4.22
N VAL A 107 -9.24 -5.14 -3.47
CA VAL A 107 -8.94 -4.07 -2.50
C VAL A 107 -8.61 -2.77 -3.23
N ILE A 108 -7.89 -2.82 -4.35
CA ILE A 108 -7.64 -1.65 -5.21
C ILE A 108 -8.96 -1.08 -5.73
N GLU A 109 -9.86 -1.91 -6.26
CA GLU A 109 -11.18 -1.47 -6.73
C GLU A 109 -11.98 -0.80 -5.60
N ALA A 110 -11.98 -1.40 -4.40
CA ALA A 110 -12.63 -0.83 -3.23
C ALA A 110 -12.04 0.53 -2.82
N ALA A 111 -10.71 0.71 -2.92
CA ALA A 111 -10.06 1.98 -2.64
C ALA A 111 -10.44 3.07 -3.66
N CYS A 112 -10.61 2.72 -4.93
CA CYS A 112 -11.11 3.64 -5.95
C CYS A 112 -12.56 4.08 -5.65
N VAL A 113 -13.45 3.13 -5.31
CA VAL A 113 -14.82 3.45 -4.90
C VAL A 113 -14.82 4.35 -3.65
N ALA A 114 -13.95 4.09 -2.68
CA ALA A 114 -13.82 4.93 -1.50
C ALA A 114 -13.41 6.37 -1.86
N GLU A 115 -12.47 6.56 -2.78
CA GLU A 115 -12.04 7.87 -3.28
C GLU A 115 -13.21 8.66 -3.91
N GLU A 116 -14.01 7.98 -4.74
CA GLU A 116 -15.23 8.55 -5.34
C GLU A 116 -16.25 8.96 -4.26
N VAL A 117 -16.46 8.12 -3.25
CA VAL A 117 -17.41 8.37 -2.15
C VAL A 117 -17.00 9.55 -1.27
N VAL A 118 -15.71 9.66 -0.92
CA VAL A 118 -15.23 10.79 -0.09
C VAL A 118 -15.12 12.10 -0.87
N GLY A 119 -15.15 12.04 -2.21
CA GLY A 119 -15.17 13.21 -3.08
C GLY A 119 -13.84 13.97 -3.14
N HIS A 120 -12.74 13.34 -2.76
CA HIS A 120 -11.39 13.90 -2.86
C HIS A 120 -10.35 12.79 -3.03
N ALA A 121 -9.20 13.11 -3.62
CA ALA A 121 -8.11 12.16 -3.79
C ALA A 121 -7.67 11.56 -2.43
N LEU A 122 -7.54 10.25 -2.40
CA LEU A 122 -6.97 9.45 -1.33
C LEU A 122 -5.47 9.24 -1.58
N ARG A 123 -4.74 8.63 -0.64
CA ARG A 123 -3.27 8.58 -0.65
C ARG A 123 -2.65 7.21 -0.88
N GLY A 124 -3.46 6.21 -1.19
CA GLY A 124 -2.98 4.89 -1.63
C GLY A 124 -2.02 5.01 -2.81
N HIS A 125 -0.85 4.38 -2.69
CA HIS A 125 0.12 4.31 -3.78
C HIS A 125 -0.23 3.15 -4.72
N VAL A 126 -0.58 1.99 -4.17
CA VAL A 126 -0.90 0.79 -4.94
C VAL A 126 -2.20 0.96 -5.73
N SER A 127 -3.21 1.62 -5.17
CA SER A 127 -4.44 1.92 -5.90
C SER A 127 -4.24 2.87 -7.09
N LYS A 128 -3.14 3.64 -7.10
CA LYS A 128 -2.77 4.54 -8.21
C LYS A 128 -1.80 3.92 -9.20
N ALA A 129 -0.92 3.05 -8.72
CA ALA A 129 0.09 2.39 -9.54
C ALA A 129 -0.41 1.09 -10.18
N GLY A 130 -1.44 0.47 -9.60
CA GLY A 130 -1.85 -0.90 -9.90
C GLY A 130 -1.01 -1.93 -9.14
N PRO A 131 -1.40 -3.22 -9.22
CA PRO A 131 -0.63 -4.32 -8.65
C PRO A 131 0.71 -4.49 -9.40
N LEU A 132 1.67 -5.17 -8.78
CA LEU A 132 2.90 -5.57 -9.46
C LEU A 132 2.59 -6.63 -10.52
N PRO A 133 2.82 -6.37 -11.83
CA PRO A 133 2.52 -7.35 -12.86
C PRO A 133 3.50 -8.52 -12.80
N ARG A 134 3.02 -9.74 -13.05
CA ARG A 134 3.82 -10.97 -13.06
C ARG A 134 3.52 -11.79 -14.32
N ASP A 135 4.52 -12.50 -14.80
CA ASP A 135 4.42 -13.46 -15.92
C ASP A 135 3.72 -12.84 -17.16
N GLU A 136 2.60 -13.43 -17.60
CA GLU A 136 1.85 -12.99 -18.76
C GLU A 136 1.12 -11.65 -18.56
N ALA A 137 1.03 -11.15 -17.31
CA ALA A 137 0.47 -9.83 -17.01
C ALA A 137 1.52 -8.71 -17.11
N CYS A 138 2.80 -9.02 -17.37
CA CYS A 138 3.81 -7.99 -17.63
C CYS A 138 3.44 -7.15 -18.85
N TYR A 139 3.57 -5.83 -18.70
CA TYR A 139 3.25 -4.89 -19.77
C TYR A 139 4.18 -5.07 -20.97
N PRO A 140 3.69 -4.88 -22.20
CA PRO A 140 4.53 -4.93 -23.39
C PRO A 140 5.71 -3.96 -23.28
N ASN A 141 6.92 -4.39 -23.66
CA ASN A 141 8.10 -3.53 -23.61
C ASN A 141 8.02 -2.35 -24.60
N ASP A 142 7.10 -2.43 -25.57
CA ASP A 142 6.84 -1.45 -26.62
C ASP A 142 5.60 -0.57 -26.36
N MET A 143 5.19 -0.43 -25.09
CA MET A 143 4.06 0.44 -24.72
C MET A 143 4.16 1.85 -25.32
N PRO A 144 3.04 2.45 -25.75
CA PRO A 144 2.99 3.83 -26.23
C PRO A 144 3.38 4.86 -25.15
N PHE A 145 3.61 6.10 -25.57
CA PHE A 145 3.81 7.21 -24.63
C PHE A 145 2.60 7.37 -23.69
N VAL A 146 2.91 7.66 -22.42
CA VAL A 146 1.92 7.98 -21.37
C VAL A 146 2.10 9.45 -21.02
N GLU A 147 1.10 10.26 -21.35
CA GLU A 147 1.07 11.71 -21.15
C GLU A 147 0.01 12.12 -20.11
N THR A 148 -1.00 11.29 -19.88
CA THR A 148 -2.11 11.56 -18.95
C THR A 148 -2.25 10.52 -17.83
N PHE A 149 -2.90 10.91 -16.73
CA PHE A 149 -3.24 9.96 -15.66
C PHE A 149 -4.25 8.90 -16.10
N GLU A 150 -5.09 9.20 -17.09
CA GLU A 150 -6.04 8.25 -17.66
C GLU A 150 -5.31 7.13 -18.43
N GLU A 151 -4.31 7.51 -19.24
CA GLU A 151 -3.42 6.56 -19.93
C GLU A 151 -2.58 5.73 -18.94
N ALA A 152 -2.11 6.35 -17.85
CA ALA A 152 -1.39 5.66 -16.80
C ALA A 152 -2.26 4.62 -16.08
N ALA A 153 -3.58 4.80 -16.05
CA ALA A 153 -4.55 3.91 -15.39
C ALA A 153 -5.03 2.73 -16.26
N HIS A 154 -4.26 2.33 -17.27
CA HIS A 154 -4.53 1.19 -18.16
C HIS A 154 -4.80 -0.15 -17.43
N PHE A 155 -4.20 -0.39 -16.27
CA PHE A 155 -4.48 -1.59 -15.47
C PHE A 155 -5.95 -1.68 -15.04
N ARG A 156 -6.64 -0.53 -14.93
CA ARG A 156 -8.08 -0.43 -14.62
C ARG A 156 -8.92 -0.22 -15.88
N ASN A 157 -8.48 0.68 -16.76
CA ASN A 157 -9.27 1.12 -17.91
C ASN A 157 -9.05 0.27 -19.18
N GLY A 158 -8.10 -0.67 -19.12
CA GLY A 158 -7.71 -1.52 -20.24
C GLY A 158 -6.75 -0.83 -21.23
N PRO A 159 -6.20 -1.60 -22.20
CA PRO A 159 -5.22 -1.10 -23.16
C PRO A 159 -5.79 -0.08 -24.16
N GLY A 160 -7.12 0.06 -24.23
CA GLY A 160 -7.78 1.04 -25.09
C GLY A 160 -7.43 2.49 -24.76
N VAL A 161 -6.95 2.77 -23.54
CA VAL A 161 -6.48 4.12 -23.17
C VAL A 161 -5.30 4.60 -24.00
N TYR A 162 -4.64 3.70 -24.73
CA TYR A 162 -3.54 4.05 -25.63
C TYR A 162 -3.97 4.31 -27.08
N GLU A 163 -5.26 4.26 -27.39
CA GLU A 163 -5.73 4.47 -28.76
C GLU A 163 -5.29 5.84 -29.30
N GLY A 164 -4.56 5.83 -30.42
CA GLY A 164 -4.04 7.05 -31.05
C GLY A 164 -2.74 7.58 -30.45
N GLN A 165 -2.17 6.94 -29.43
CA GLN A 165 -0.91 7.34 -28.82
C GLN A 165 0.31 7.04 -29.71
N ILE A 166 1.33 7.87 -29.59
CA ILE A 166 2.58 7.72 -30.33
C ILE A 166 3.43 6.64 -29.64
N SER A 167 3.95 5.67 -30.41
CA SER A 167 4.97 4.76 -29.88
C SER A 167 6.36 5.41 -29.94
N PRO A 168 7.16 5.36 -28.86
CA PRO A 168 8.56 5.76 -28.91
C PRO A 168 9.41 4.84 -29.81
N TRP A 169 8.90 3.65 -30.12
CA TRP A 169 9.60 2.61 -30.88
C TRP A 169 9.13 2.57 -32.32
N ARG A 170 10.08 2.43 -33.24
CA ARG A 170 9.81 2.17 -34.66
C ARG A 170 9.86 0.67 -34.90
N GLU A 171 9.17 0.21 -35.95
CA GLU A 171 9.28 -1.18 -36.38
C GLU A 171 10.75 -1.54 -36.67
N GLY A 172 11.26 -2.58 -36.01
CA GLY A 172 12.65 -3.02 -36.15
C GLY A 172 13.65 -2.39 -35.18
N ASP A 173 13.22 -1.57 -34.22
CA ASP A 173 14.02 -1.17 -33.06
C ASP A 173 14.23 -2.34 -32.08
N ALA A 174 15.21 -2.23 -31.17
CA ALA A 174 15.60 -3.31 -30.28
C ALA A 174 14.45 -3.89 -29.44
N LEU A 175 13.46 -3.06 -29.05
CA LEU A 175 12.31 -3.46 -28.23
C LEU A 175 11.04 -3.79 -29.03
N SER A 176 11.00 -3.48 -30.33
CA SER A 176 9.87 -3.80 -31.23
C SER A 176 10.16 -5.01 -32.13
N ARG A 177 11.40 -5.53 -32.11
CA ARG A 177 11.74 -6.79 -32.77
C ARG A 177 11.10 -7.96 -32.02
N PRO A 178 10.55 -8.96 -32.73
CA PRO A 178 10.17 -10.20 -32.09
C PRO A 178 11.39 -10.80 -31.38
N SER A 179 11.19 -11.24 -30.13
CA SER A 179 12.22 -11.93 -29.36
C SER A 179 12.77 -13.08 -30.21
N SER A 180 14.09 -13.12 -30.41
CA SER A 180 14.72 -14.27 -31.06
C SER A 180 14.61 -15.44 -30.09
N ALA A 181 13.85 -16.46 -30.49
CA ALA A 181 13.73 -17.71 -29.75
C ALA A 181 15.10 -18.42 -29.61
#